data_AF-A0A080M5J5-F1
#
_entry.id   AF-A0A080M5J5-F1
#
_cell.length_a   1.000
_cell.length_b   1.000
_cell.length_c   1.000
_cell.angle_alpha   90.00
_cell.angle_beta   90.00
_cell.angle_gamma   90.00
#
_symmetry.space_group_name_H-M   'P 1'
#
loop_
_entity.id
_entity.type
_entity.pdbx_description
1 polymer ?
#
loop_
_entity_poly.entity_id
_entity_poly.type
_entity_poly.pdbx_seq_one_letter_code
_entity_poly.pdbx_strand_id
1 'polypeptide(L)' 'MDDLTETDCRMDDFYKAVEPQLKARLVTDGQWHRSRKGSLSVPELMTLVVLFH' A
#
# COMPACT_ATOMS: atom_id res chain seq x y z
N MET A 1 -13.72 11.27 -11.92
CA MET A 1 -12.86 10.07 -12.13
C MET A 1 -11.40 10.46 -11.99
N ASP A 2 -11.02 11.67 -12.42
CA ASP A 2 -9.68 12.22 -12.33
C ASP A 2 -9.14 12.30 -10.89
N ASP A 3 -9.98 12.67 -9.91
CA ASP A 3 -9.58 12.72 -8.49
C ASP A 3 -9.22 11.35 -7.90
N LEU A 4 -9.93 10.29 -8.32
CA LEU A 4 -9.67 8.93 -7.87
C LEU A 4 -8.32 8.45 -8.41
N THR A 5 -8.10 8.61 -9.71
CA THR A 5 -6.84 8.22 -10.36
C THR A 5 -5.66 9.01 -9.82
N GLU A 6 -5.82 10.32 -9.59
CA GLU A 6 -4.77 11.16 -8.98
C GLU A 6 -4.43 10.69 -7.57
N THR A 7 -5.45 10.38 -6.77
CA THR A 7 -5.24 9.85 -5.41
C THR A 7 -4.53 8.49 -5.46
N ASP A 8 -4.94 7.60 -6.35
CA ASP A 8 -4.31 6.29 -6.52
C ASP A 8 -2.85 6.39 -6.94
N CYS A 9 -2.53 7.26 -7.90
CA CYS A 9 -1.15 7.52 -8.31
C CYS A 9 -0.30 8.04 -7.14
N ARG A 10 -0.83 8.95 -6.32
CA ARG A 10 -0.13 9.44 -5.13
C ARG A 10 0.11 8.34 -4.10
N MET A 11 -0.85 7.45 -3.89
CA MET A 11 -0.72 6.33 -2.96
C MET A 11 0.28 5.29 -3.47
N ASP A 12 0.31 5.01 -4.77
CA ASP A 12 1.28 4.10 -5.37
C ASP A 12 2.72 4.64 -5.26
N ASP A 13 2.93 5.93 -5.55
CA ASP A 13 4.24 6.58 -5.40
C ASP A 13 4.70 6.61 -3.93
N PHE A 14 3.79 6.93 -3.01
CA PHE A 14 4.06 6.84 -1.58
C PHE A 14 4.43 5.41 -1.15
N TYR A 15 3.65 4.41 -1.58
CA TYR A 15 3.89 3.03 -1.22
C TYR A 15 5.21 2.52 -1.78
N LYS A 16 5.60 2.87 -3.02
CA LYS A 16 6.93 2.55 -3.57
C LYS A 16 8.08 3.06 -2.72
N ALA A 17 7.95 4.25 -2.14
CA ALA A 17 8.98 4.81 -1.26
C ALA A 17 9.04 4.10 0.11
N VAL A 18 7.89 3.67 0.64
CA VAL A 18 7.77 3.11 2.00
C VAL A 18 7.91 1.59 2.03
N GLU A 19 7.53 0.89 0.96
CA GLU A 19 7.50 -0.57 0.88
C GLU A 19 8.82 -1.23 1.29
N PRO A 20 10.01 -0.78 0.83
CA PRO A 20 11.26 -1.43 1.20
C PRO A 20 11.52 -1.41 2.70
N GLN A 21 11.24 -0.27 3.35
CA GLN A 21 11.42 -0.11 4.79
C GLN A 21 10.39 -0.90 5.57
N LEU A 22 9.13 -0.91 5.11
CA LEU A 22 8.06 -1.69 5.71
C LEU A 22 8.37 -3.19 5.66
N LYS A 23 8.81 -3.69 4.50
CA LYS A 23 9.21 -5.10 4.33
C LYS A 23 10.37 -5.46 5.24
N ALA A 24 11.40 -4.61 5.32
CA ALA A 24 12.55 -4.84 6.20
C ALA A 24 12.12 -4.97 7.66
N ARG A 25 11.26 -4.06 8.15
CA ARG A 25 10.73 -4.09 9.52
C ARG A 25 9.92 -5.35 9.79
N LEU A 26 9.01 -5.72 8.89
CA LEU A 26 8.18 -6.93 9.05
C LEU A 26 9.01 -8.21 9.10
N VAL A 27 10.11 -8.28 8.35
CA VAL A 27 11.06 -9.41 8.41
C VAL A 27 11.79 -9.41 9.75
N THR A 28 12.29 -8.26 10.22
CA THR A 28 12.98 -8.15 11.51
C THR A 28 12.07 -8.53 12.69
N ASP A 29 10.82 -8.11 12.66
CA ASP A 29 9.86 -8.34 13.73
C ASP A 29 9.26 -9.78 13.69
N GLY A 30 9.71 -10.62 12.75
CA GLY A 30 9.18 -11.97 12.54
C GLY A 30 7.71 -11.98 12.09
N GLN A 31 7.15 -10.82 11.72
CA GLN A 31 5.75 -10.65 11.31
C GLN A 31 5.55 -10.84 9.80
N TRP A 32 6.63 -11.10 9.06
CA TRP A 32 6.59 -11.41 7.65
C TRP A 32 5.87 -12.73 7.39
N HIS A 33 4.56 -12.64 7.20
CA HIS A 33 3.73 -13.74 6.73
C HIS A 33 3.84 -13.85 5.22
N ARG A 34 3.59 -15.05 4.70
CA ARG A 34 3.52 -15.30 3.26
C ARG A 34 2.50 -14.36 2.63
N SER A 35 2.97 -13.39 1.84
CA SER A 35 2.09 -12.46 1.13
C SER A 35 1.25 -13.25 0.12
N ARG A 36 -0.04 -13.45 0.45
CA ARG A 36 -1.02 -13.96 -0.52
C ARG A 36 -1.46 -12.77 -1.37
N LYS A 37 -1.49 -12.98 -2.69
CA LYS A 37 -2.03 -11.98 -3.61
C LYS A 37 -3.52 -11.81 -3.31
N GLY A 38 -3.88 -10.71 -2.66
CA GLY A 38 -5.27 -10.29 -2.47
C GLY A 38 -5.88 -9.82 -3.79
N SER A 39 -7.18 -9.55 -3.79
CA SER A 39 -7.86 -8.92 -4.93
C SER A 39 -7.44 -7.46 -5.13
N LEU A 40 -6.93 -6.82 -4.07
CA LEU A 40 -6.43 -5.46 -4.07
C LEU A 40 -4.98 -5.44 -3.59
N SER A 41 -4.21 -4.55 -4.19
CA SER A 41 -2.87 -4.16 -3.77
C SER A 41 -2.93 -3.23 -2.55
N VAL A 42 -1.80 -3.07 -1.88
CA VAL A 42 -1.67 -2.14 -0.74
C VAL A 42 -1.97 -0.69 -1.12
N PRO A 43 -1.47 -0.12 -2.24
CA PRO A 43 -1.84 1.24 -2.62
C PRO A 43 -3.34 1.38 -2.92
N GLU A 44 -3.97 0.41 -3.59
CA GLU A 44 -5.43 0.44 -3.80
C GLU A 44 -6.20 0.44 -2.47
N LEU A 45 -5.76 -0.34 -1.48
CA LEU A 45 -6.33 -0.32 -0.13
C LEU A 45 -6.11 1.04 0.56
N MET A 46 -4.93 1.63 0.42
CA MET A 46 -4.63 2.96 0.97
C MET A 46 -5.51 4.04 0.33
N THR A 47 -5.69 3.99 -0.99
CA THR A 47 -6.60 4.88 -1.74
C THR A 47 -8.02 4.79 -1.19
N LEU A 48 -8.54 3.58 -0.96
CA LEU A 48 -9.85 3.41 -0.34
C LEU A 48 -9.89 4.02 1.07
N VAL A 49 -8.89 3.77 1.91
CA VAL A 49 -8.87 4.34 3.27
C VAL A 49 -8.91 5.87 3.22
N VAL A 50 -8.16 6.51 2.33
CA VAL A 50 -8.15 7.98 2.21
C VAL A 50 -9.46 8.55 1.67
N LEU A 51 -10.14 7.85 0.76
CA LEU A 51 -11.40 8.33 0.18
C LEU A 51 -12.60 8.23 1.13
N PHE A 52 -12.53 7.36 2.13
CA PHE A 52 -13.63 7.08 3.06
C PHE A 52 -13.40 7.62 4.48
N HIS A 53 -12.40 8.48 4.68
CA HIS A 53 -11.99 8.98 5.99
C HIS A 53 -11.83 10.50 6.01
#